data_AF-W1Y4L2-F1
#
_entry.id   AF-W1Y4L2-F1
#
_cell.length_a   1.000
_cell.length_b   1.000
_cell.length_c   1.000
_cell.angle_alpha   90.00
_cell.angle_beta   90.00
_cell.angle_gamma   90.00
#
_symmetry.space_group_name_H-M   'P 1'
#
loop_
_entity.id
_entity.type
_entity.pdbx_description
1 polymer ?
#
loop_
_entity_poly.entity_id
_entity_poly.type
_entity_poly.pdbx_seq_one_letter_code
_entity_poly.pdbx_strand_id
1 'polypeptide(L)'
;AGAAGKDTRGLIRLHQFNKVEMVKFTKPEQSYEELESMTANAENILQKLGLPYHVIMLSTGDMGFSAAKTYDVEVWMPQQQVYREISSVSNTEDFQARRMHITYRNEAGQLALVHTLNG
;
A
#
# COMPACT_ATOMS: atom_id res chain seq x y z
N ALA A 1 -14.39 -0.94 -12.04
CA ALA A 1 -15.15 -1.61 -13.11
C ALA A 1 -15.43 -3.05 -12.70
N GLY A 2 -16.67 -3.53 -12.89
CA GLY A 2 -17.09 -4.94 -12.96
C GLY A 2 -16.68 -5.91 -11.84
N ALA A 3 -17.36 -5.91 -10.69
CA ALA A 3 -17.27 -6.99 -9.69
C ALA A 3 -18.43 -8.00 -9.76
N ALA A 4 -19.15 -8.07 -10.89
CA ALA A 4 -20.34 -8.91 -11.03
C ALA A 4 -19.98 -10.39 -10.80
N GLY A 5 -20.59 -11.00 -9.78
CA GLY A 5 -20.44 -12.42 -9.45
C GLY A 5 -19.27 -12.79 -8.52
N LYS A 6 -18.35 -11.86 -8.19
CA LYS A 6 -17.20 -12.13 -7.31
C LYS A 6 -17.39 -11.51 -5.92
N ASP A 7 -17.24 -12.31 -4.87
CA ASP A 7 -17.35 -11.91 -3.46
C ASP A 7 -18.71 -11.23 -3.11
N THR A 8 -19.81 -11.76 -3.65
CA THR A 8 -21.18 -11.19 -3.52
C THR A 8 -21.85 -11.44 -2.17
N ARG A 9 -21.21 -12.20 -1.27
CA ARG A 9 -21.70 -12.52 0.07
C ARG A 9 -20.59 -12.28 1.10
N GLY A 10 -20.96 -11.73 2.26
CA GLY A 10 -20.03 -11.44 3.37
C GLY A 10 -19.59 -9.98 3.41
N LEU A 11 -18.50 -9.71 4.13
CA LEU A 11 -18.02 -8.35 4.45
C LEU A 11 -16.76 -7.94 3.66
N ILE A 12 -16.29 -8.79 2.74
CA ILE A 12 -15.01 -8.58 2.01
C ILE A 12 -15.14 -7.43 1.01
N ARG A 13 -16.30 -7.26 0.37
CA ARG A 13 -16.51 -6.27 -0.68
C ARG A 13 -17.82 -5.55 -0.49
N LEU A 14 -17.75 -4.32 -0.01
CA LEU A 14 -18.90 -3.47 0.31
C LEU A 14 -18.74 -2.11 -0.38
N HIS A 15 -19.87 -1.46 -0.66
CA HIS A 15 -19.87 -0.07 -1.14
C HIS A 15 -19.33 0.91 -0.09
N GLN A 16 -19.46 0.56 1.19
CA GLN A 16 -18.97 1.34 2.31
C GLN A 16 -18.19 0.42 3.26
N PHE A 17 -16.98 0.84 3.61
CA PHE A 17 -16.12 0.17 4.58
C PHE A 17 -15.29 1.23 5.32
N ASN A 18 -14.75 0.86 6.47
CA ASN A 18 -13.86 1.73 7.24
C ASN A 18 -12.41 1.36 6.95
N LYS A 19 -11.55 2.36 6.79
CA LYS A 19 -10.12 2.18 6.55
C LYS A 19 -9.32 3.17 7.39
N VAL A 20 -8.24 2.68 8.00
CA VAL A 20 -7.21 3.51 8.62
C VAL A 20 -6.03 3.52 7.65
N GLU A 21 -5.72 4.68 7.08
CA GLU A 21 -4.67 4.81 6.06
C GLU A 21 -3.35 5.26 6.68
N MET A 22 -2.25 4.72 6.17
CA MET A 22 -0.90 5.27 6.37
C MET A 22 -0.48 6.05 5.11
N VAL A 23 0.06 7.26 5.31
CA VAL A 23 0.61 8.08 4.22
C VAL A 23 1.96 8.63 4.66
N LYS A 24 2.98 8.54 3.80
CA LYS A 24 4.30 9.13 4.04
C LYS A 24 4.72 10.03 2.87
N PHE A 25 5.35 11.15 3.22
CA PHE A 25 6.10 12.01 2.32
C PHE A 25 7.56 11.92 2.72
N THR A 26 8.43 11.57 1.78
CA THR A 26 9.83 11.22 2.08
C THR A 26 10.76 11.91 1.08
N LYS A 27 12.03 12.06 1.45
CA LYS A 27 13.05 12.36 0.45
C LYS A 27 13.23 11.15 -0.48
N PRO A 28 13.56 11.36 -1.78
CA PRO A 28 13.70 10.26 -2.74
C PRO A 28 14.61 9.13 -2.28
N GLU A 29 15.74 9.45 -1.64
CA GLU A 29 16.73 8.49 -1.17
C GLU A 29 16.26 7.60 -0.02
N GLN A 30 15.17 7.96 0.67
CA GLN A 30 14.63 7.21 1.80
C GLN A 30 13.40 6.36 1.42
N SER A 31 12.77 6.61 0.27
CA SER A 31 11.42 6.10 0.01
C SER A 31 11.32 4.57 0.02
N TYR A 32 12.35 3.86 -0.44
CA TYR A 32 12.32 2.40 -0.46
C TYR A 32 12.54 1.77 0.91
N GLU A 33 13.34 2.38 1.77
CA GLU A 33 13.44 1.98 3.18
C GLU A 33 12.12 2.23 3.91
N GLU A 34 11.50 3.38 3.63
CA GLU A 34 10.21 3.76 4.21
C GLU A 34 9.07 2.85 3.77
N LEU A 35 9.15 2.27 2.56
CA LEU A 35 8.25 1.23 2.08
C LEU A 35 8.35 -0.02 2.96
N GLU A 36 9.56 -0.54 3.18
CA GLU A 36 9.76 -1.73 4.03
C GLU A 36 9.29 -1.47 5.47
N SER A 37 9.59 -0.29 6.03
CA SER A 37 9.09 0.12 7.35
C SER A 37 7.56 0.19 7.41
N MET A 38 6.91 0.70 6.36
CA MET A 38 5.45 0.85 6.33
C MET A 38 4.74 -0.49 6.14
N THR A 39 5.31 -1.41 5.36
CA THR A 39 4.86 -2.80 5.27
C THR A 39 4.94 -3.47 6.64
N ALA A 40 6.06 -3.31 7.36
CA ALA A 40 6.21 -3.86 8.71
C ALA A 40 5.18 -3.30 9.71
N ASN A 41 4.76 -2.03 9.56
CA ASN A 41 3.69 -1.46 10.38
C ASN A 41 2.33 -2.13 10.12
N ALA A 42 2.01 -2.43 8.84
CA ALA A 42 0.79 -3.17 8.49
C ALA A 42 0.82 -4.59 9.05
N GLU A 43 1.96 -5.28 8.92
CA GLU A 43 2.20 -6.61 9.49
C GLU A 43 2.05 -6.64 11.01
N ASN A 44 2.55 -5.61 11.70
CA ASN A 44 2.53 -5.55 13.16
C ASN A 44 1.12 -5.64 13.75
N ILE A 45 0.12 -5.10 13.06
CA ILE A 45 -1.29 -5.18 13.47
C ILE A 45 -1.76 -6.64 13.41
N LEU A 46 -1.46 -7.35 12.32
CA LEU A 46 -1.84 -8.76 12.15
C LEU A 46 -1.14 -9.66 13.17
N GLN A 47 0.14 -9.41 13.44
CA GLN A 47 0.91 -10.12 14.47
C GLN A 47 0.27 -9.95 15.85
N LYS A 48 -0.10 -8.72 16.23
CA LYS A 48 -0.76 -8.44 17.51
C LYS A 48 -2.14 -9.08 17.63
N LEU A 49 -2.87 -9.21 16.52
CA LEU A 49 -4.16 -9.88 16.46
C LEU A 49 -4.04 -11.42 16.38
N GLY A 50 -2.83 -11.96 16.22
CA GLY A 50 -2.61 -13.40 16.07
C GLY A 50 -3.16 -13.98 14.76
N LEU A 51 -3.23 -13.17 13.70
CA LEU A 51 -3.77 -13.58 12.40
C LEU A 51 -2.64 -14.09 11.49
N PRO A 52 -2.71 -15.33 10.96
CA PRO A 52 -1.74 -15.83 10.00
C PRO A 52 -1.81 -15.04 8.68
N TYR A 53 -0.67 -14.61 8.18
CA TYR A 53 -0.57 -13.81 6.97
C TYR A 53 0.73 -14.12 6.20
N HIS A 54 0.80 -13.64 4.97
CA HIS A 54 2.05 -13.52 4.23
C HIS A 54 2.13 -12.16 3.50
N VAL A 55 3.32 -11.85 2.99
CA VAL A 55 3.57 -10.64 2.20
C VAL A 55 3.99 -11.07 0.80
N ILE A 56 3.36 -10.48 -0.21
CA ILE A 56 3.68 -10.73 -1.62
C ILE A 56 4.10 -9.42 -2.29
N MET A 57 5.10 -9.49 -3.16
CA MET A 57 5.46 -8.38 -4.05
C MET A 57 4.66 -8.52 -5.33
N LEU A 58 3.97 -7.45 -5.75
CA LEU A 58 3.14 -7.49 -6.94
C LEU A 58 3.97 -7.53 -8.23
N SER A 59 3.43 -8.23 -9.23
CA SER A 59 3.97 -8.21 -10.59
C SER A 59 3.71 -6.86 -11.25
N THR A 60 4.47 -6.53 -12.30
CA THR A 60 4.27 -5.28 -13.03
C THR A 60 2.88 -5.14 -13.67
N GLY A 61 2.21 -6.25 -13.96
CA GLY A 61 0.85 -6.26 -14.52
C GLY A 61 -0.26 -6.09 -13.49
N ASP A 62 0.03 -6.35 -12.21
CA ASP A 62 -0.95 -6.29 -11.12
C ASP A 62 -0.84 -5.01 -10.27
N MET A 63 0.23 -4.22 -10.46
CA MET A 63 0.40 -2.96 -9.74
C MET A 63 -0.67 -1.93 -10.10
N GLY A 64 -1.10 -1.15 -9.10
CA GLY A 64 -1.99 -0.03 -9.29
C GLY A 64 -1.36 1.08 -10.14
N PHE A 65 -2.20 1.87 -10.82
CA PHE A 65 -1.79 2.90 -11.78
C PHE A 65 -0.71 3.88 -11.28
N SER A 66 -0.70 4.18 -9.98
CA SER A 66 0.25 5.14 -9.39
C SER A 66 1.49 4.51 -8.75
N ALA A 67 1.55 3.19 -8.61
CA ALA A 67 2.61 2.53 -7.86
C ALA A 67 3.84 2.26 -8.74
N ALA A 68 5.02 2.47 -8.17
CA ALA A 68 6.30 2.02 -8.72
C ALA A 68 6.71 0.65 -8.14
N LYS A 69 6.33 0.39 -6.87
CA LYS A 69 6.49 -0.90 -6.19
C LYS A 69 5.39 -1.05 -5.14
N THR A 70 4.79 -2.24 -5.06
CA THR A 70 3.71 -2.57 -4.11
C THR A 70 3.95 -3.91 -3.44
N TYR A 71 3.65 -3.95 -2.14
CA TYR A 71 3.48 -5.18 -1.39
C TYR A 71 2.01 -5.33 -0.96
N ASP A 72 1.45 -6.51 -1.20
CA ASP A 72 0.17 -6.87 -0.60
C ASP A 72 0.41 -7.74 0.63
N VAL A 73 -0.33 -7.44 1.69
CA VAL A 73 -0.42 -8.28 2.88
C VAL A 73 -1.71 -9.05 2.77
N GLU A 74 -1.63 -10.37 2.76
CA GLU A 74 -2.81 -11.23 2.66
C GLU A 74 -2.97 -12.07 3.93
N VAL A 75 -4.19 -12.13 4.45
CA VAL A 75 -4.54 -12.88 5.66
C VAL A 75 -5.21 -14.20 5.31
N TRP A 76 -4.93 -15.24 6.08
CA TRP A 76 -5.54 -16.56 5.90
C TRP A 76 -7.04 -16.54 6.21
N MET A 77 -7.85 -17.05 5.28
CA MET A 77 -9.31 -17.19 5.44
C MET A 77 -9.68 -18.68 5.54
N PRO A 78 -9.86 -19.24 6.76
CA PRO A 78 -10.06 -20.69 6.94
C PRO A 78 -11.25 -21.26 6.18
N GLN A 79 -12.36 -20.52 6.12
CA GLN A 79 -13.57 -20.98 5.43
C GLN A 79 -13.38 -21.07 3.90
N GLN A 80 -12.48 -20.26 3.34
CA GLN A 80 -12.20 -20.24 1.91
C GLN A 80 -10.94 -21.02 1.54
N GLN A 81 -10.15 -21.45 2.55
CA GLN A 81 -8.88 -22.15 2.37
C GLN A 81 -7.92 -21.37 1.45
N VAL A 82 -7.88 -20.04 1.60
CA VAL A 82 -7.06 -19.16 0.76
C VAL A 82 -6.61 -17.93 1.54
N TYR A 83 -5.49 -17.35 1.15
CA TYR A 83 -5.10 -16.01 1.59
C TYR A 83 -5.88 -14.95 0.81
N ARG A 84 -6.29 -13.87 1.47
CA ARG A 84 -6.99 -12.74 0.85
C ARG A 84 -6.33 -11.43 1.27
N GLU A 85 -6.16 -10.52 0.31
CA GLU A 85 -5.68 -9.15 0.52
C GLU A 85 -6.41 -8.46 1.68
N ILE A 86 -5.64 -7.87 2.59
CA ILE A 86 -6.14 -7.05 3.71
C ILE A 86 -5.47 -5.66 3.77
N SER A 87 -4.29 -5.49 3.18
CA SER A 87 -3.58 -4.21 3.03
C SER A 87 -2.72 -4.24 1.77
N SER A 88 -2.52 -3.07 1.16
CA SER A 88 -1.68 -2.89 -0.02
C SER A 88 -0.81 -1.65 0.19
N VAL A 89 0.49 -1.85 0.31
CA VAL A 89 1.47 -0.83 0.68
C VAL A 89 2.32 -0.49 -0.54
N SER A 90 2.24 0.75 -1.00
CA SER A 90 2.81 1.19 -2.27
C SER A 90 3.77 2.37 -2.11
N ASN A 91 4.91 2.30 -2.79
CA ASN A 91 5.74 3.45 -3.11
C ASN A 91 5.35 3.98 -4.51
N THR A 92 5.05 5.26 -4.59
CA THR A 92 4.63 5.92 -5.85
C THR A 92 5.73 6.81 -6.43
N GLU A 93 6.92 6.80 -5.83
CA GLU A 93 8.02 7.72 -6.12
C GLU A 93 7.49 9.16 -6.21
N ASP A 94 7.88 9.91 -7.24
CA ASP A 94 7.42 11.28 -7.45
C ASP A 94 6.13 11.39 -8.29
N PHE A 95 5.49 10.26 -8.66
CA PHE A 95 4.36 10.25 -9.60
C PHE A 95 3.17 11.10 -9.14
N GLN A 96 2.81 10.98 -7.86
CA GLN A 96 1.72 11.77 -7.27
C GLN A 96 2.21 13.19 -6.95
N ALA A 97 3.44 13.33 -6.44
CA ALA A 97 4.05 14.62 -6.13
C ALA A 97 4.12 15.55 -7.35
N ARG A 98 4.43 15.03 -8.55
CA ARG A 98 4.41 15.79 -9.81
C ARG A 98 3.04 16.37 -10.12
N ARG A 99 1.97 15.60 -9.90
CA ARG A 99 0.59 16.02 -10.19
C ARG A 99 0.04 17.01 -9.15
N MET A 100 0.43 16.83 -7.89
CA MET A 100 0.00 17.67 -6.77
C MET A 100 0.94 18.87 -6.52
N HIS A 101 2.08 18.92 -7.22
CA HIS A 101 3.13 19.92 -7.06
C HIS A 101 3.72 19.98 -5.64
N ILE A 102 4.00 18.81 -5.05
CA ILE A 102 4.55 18.70 -3.69
C ILE A 102 6.06 18.68 -3.75
N THR A 103 6.69 19.71 -3.18
CA THR A 103 8.14 19.90 -3.23
C THR A 103 8.73 20.19 -1.86
N TYR A 104 10.03 19.95 -1.73
CA TYR A 104 10.84 20.36 -0.58
C TYR A 104 12.11 21.07 -1.06
N ARG A 105 12.78 21.82 -0.17
CA ARG A 105 14.10 22.38 -0.47
C ARG A 105 15.18 21.38 -0.11
N ASN A 106 16.00 21.00 -1.08
CA ASN A 106 17.15 20.13 -0.86
C ASN A 106 18.31 20.90 -0.19
N GLU A 107 19.39 20.20 0.12
CA GLU A 107 20.58 20.77 0.78
C GLU A 107 21.26 21.86 -0.06
N ALA A 108 21.09 21.83 -1.38
CA ALA A 108 21.55 22.86 -2.31
C ALA A 108 20.59 24.06 -2.42
N GLY A 109 19.49 24.08 -1.64
CA GLY A 109 18.48 25.15 -1.63
C GLY A 109 17.50 25.11 -2.82
N GLN A 110 17.61 24.11 -3.70
CA GLN A 110 16.77 23.92 -4.87
C GLN A 110 15.47 23.21 -4.51
N LEU A 111 14.40 23.51 -5.24
CA LEU A 111 13.15 22.77 -5.10
C LEU A 111 13.30 21.39 -5.76
N ALA A 112 12.98 20.35 -5.00
CA ALA A 112 12.94 18.97 -5.44
C ALA A 112 11.58 18.35 -5.11
N LEU A 113 11.14 17.36 -5.88
CA LEU A 113 9.91 16.62 -5.60
C LEU A 113 10.13 15.64 -4.45
N VAL A 114 9.13 15.50 -3.60
CA VAL A 114 9.10 14.42 -2.59
C VAL A 114 8.71 13.10 -3.25
N HIS A 115 9.03 11.99 -2.57
CA HIS A 115 8.39 10.71 -2.85
C HIS A 115 7.19 10.49 -1.93
N THR A 116 6.14 9.88 -2.47
CA THR A 116 4.88 9.59 -1.76
C THR A 116 4.64 8.10 -1.60
N LEU A 117 4.18 7.69 -0.41
CA LEU A 117 3.81 6.32 -0.10
C LEU A 117 2.43 6.26 0.57
N ASN A 118 1.71 5.17 0.35
CA ASN A 118 0.43 4.86 1.00
C ASN A 118 0.30 3.36 1.33
N GLY A 119 -0.49 3.01 2.35
CA GLY A 119 -0.68 1.63 2.81
C GLY A 119 -1.80 1.45 3.83
#